data_AF-A0A359ICZ7-F1
#
_entry.id   AF-A0A359ICZ7-F1
#
_cell.length_a   1.000
_cell.length_b   1.000
_cell.length_c   1.000
_cell.angle_alpha   90.00
_cell.angle_beta   90.00
_cell.angle_gamma   90.00
#
_symmetry.space_group_name_H-M   'P 1'
#
loop_
_entity.id
_entity.type
_entity.pdbx_description
1 polymer ?
#
loop_
_entity_poly.entity_id
_entity_poly.type
_entity_poly.pdbx_seq_one_letter_code
_entity_poly.pdbx_strand_id
1 'polypeptide(L)'
;MTKEVETLRKDGFTGFVPVAELRGNSSILPDESGVYIVVRDQDRAPEFLPIGTGGFFKGKNPNVDLAVLKANYVDSSDILYIGKATSLKKRLGQLLRFGAGSAVGHWGGRFLWQLTDSENLLIAWKLTPTTDPKVVESTMLNEFISLHGKLP
;
A
#
# COMPACT_ATOMS: atom_id res chain seq x y z
N MET A 1 2.65 -10.60 -13.57
CA MET A 1 3.65 -10.77 -12.52
C MET A 1 4.99 -10.29 -13.03
N THR A 2 5.29 -9.06 -12.69
CA THR A 2 6.52 -8.36 -13.05
C THR A 2 7.76 -8.95 -12.35
N LYS A 3 8.94 -8.55 -12.83
CA LYS A 3 10.23 -8.91 -12.24
C LYS A 3 10.40 -8.37 -10.80
N GLU A 4 9.81 -7.22 -10.49
CA GLU A 4 9.88 -6.64 -9.15
C GLU A 4 9.08 -7.47 -8.16
N VAL A 5 7.85 -7.90 -8.53
CA VAL A 5 7.05 -8.80 -7.69
C VAL A 5 7.77 -10.13 -7.41
N GLU A 6 8.41 -10.72 -8.40
CA GLU A 6 9.22 -11.94 -8.20
C GLU A 6 10.42 -11.72 -7.27
N THR A 7 11.00 -10.52 -7.30
CA THR A 7 12.11 -10.14 -6.40
C THR A 7 11.60 -9.98 -4.96
N LEU A 8 10.46 -9.35 -4.76
CA LEU A 8 9.81 -9.19 -3.46
C LEU A 8 9.44 -10.55 -2.84
N ARG A 9 8.95 -11.50 -3.64
CA ARG A 9 8.69 -12.87 -3.19
C ARG A 9 9.96 -13.56 -2.68
N LYS A 10 11.07 -13.43 -3.41
CA LYS A 10 12.37 -13.98 -3.01
C LYS A 10 12.92 -13.30 -1.75
N ASP A 11 12.60 -12.03 -1.54
CA ASP A 11 12.90 -11.31 -0.30
C ASP A 11 11.99 -11.72 0.89
N GLY A 12 11.01 -12.60 0.67
CA GLY A 12 10.17 -13.15 1.75
C GLY A 12 8.85 -12.41 1.95
N PHE A 13 8.43 -11.57 0.99
CA PHE A 13 7.04 -11.10 0.97
C PHE A 13 6.09 -12.24 0.58
N THR A 14 4.96 -12.27 1.27
CA THR A 14 3.84 -13.20 1.06
C THR A 14 2.53 -12.41 0.96
N GLY A 15 1.38 -13.08 0.81
CA GLY A 15 0.13 -12.40 0.50
C GLY A 15 -0.02 -12.23 -1.01
N PHE A 16 0.29 -11.05 -1.55
CA PHE A 16 -0.01 -10.66 -2.94
C PHE A 16 -1.48 -10.93 -3.29
N VAL A 17 -2.37 -10.53 -2.38
CA VAL A 17 -3.82 -10.75 -2.50
C VAL A 17 -4.48 -9.44 -2.94
N PRO A 18 -5.40 -9.46 -3.93
CA PRO A 18 -6.14 -8.28 -4.34
C PRO A 18 -6.91 -7.62 -3.19
N VAL A 19 -7.00 -6.29 -3.21
CA VAL A 19 -7.81 -5.51 -2.27
C VAL A 19 -9.26 -6.03 -2.23
N ALA A 20 -9.87 -6.28 -3.39
CA ALA A 20 -11.24 -6.80 -3.48
C ALA A 20 -11.45 -8.08 -2.65
N GLU A 21 -10.49 -9.01 -2.71
CA GLU A 21 -10.55 -10.27 -1.97
C GLU A 21 -10.33 -10.04 -0.46
N LEU A 22 -9.35 -9.22 -0.09
CA LEU A 22 -9.04 -8.93 1.31
C LEU A 22 -10.17 -8.19 2.05
N ARG A 23 -10.99 -7.41 1.33
CA ARG A 23 -12.21 -6.81 1.90
C ARG A 23 -13.23 -7.87 2.32
N GLY A 24 -13.37 -8.94 1.52
CA GLY A 24 -14.25 -10.07 1.82
C GLY A 24 -13.67 -11.07 2.81
N ASN A 25 -12.33 -11.18 2.89
CA ASN A 25 -11.66 -12.19 3.69
C ASN A 25 -10.40 -11.66 4.41
N SER A 26 -10.60 -10.80 5.40
CA SER A 26 -9.49 -10.30 6.24
C SER A 26 -8.91 -11.33 7.22
N SER A 27 -9.45 -12.56 7.26
CA SER A 27 -8.99 -13.62 8.18
C SER A 27 -7.59 -14.14 7.83
N ILE A 28 -7.18 -14.00 6.57
CA ILE A 28 -5.86 -14.42 6.07
C ILE A 28 -4.72 -13.50 6.50
N LEU A 29 -5.05 -12.32 7.04
CA LEU A 29 -4.05 -11.35 7.46
C LEU A 29 -3.41 -11.80 8.78
N PRO A 30 -2.07 -11.89 8.84
CA PRO A 30 -1.36 -12.29 10.06
C PRO A 30 -1.56 -11.26 11.18
N ASP A 31 -1.75 -11.72 12.42
CA ASP A 31 -1.79 -10.87 13.63
C ASP A 31 -0.40 -10.74 14.26
N GLU A 32 0.61 -10.51 13.42
CA GLU A 32 2.02 -10.40 13.79
C GLU A 32 2.60 -9.05 13.34
N SER A 33 3.75 -8.68 13.89
CA SER A 33 4.52 -7.52 13.44
C SER A 33 5.17 -7.77 12.09
N GLY A 34 5.22 -6.72 11.26
CA GLY A 34 5.86 -6.82 9.96
C GLY A 34 5.77 -5.53 9.15
N VAL A 35 6.28 -5.62 7.93
CA VAL A 35 6.12 -4.61 6.88
C VAL A 35 5.14 -5.12 5.83
N TYR A 36 4.49 -4.20 5.15
CA TYR A 36 3.58 -4.49 4.06
C TYR A 36 3.78 -3.51 2.91
N ILE A 37 3.42 -3.96 1.73
CA ILE A 37 3.49 -3.20 0.50
C ILE A 37 2.16 -3.28 -0.24
N VAL A 38 1.86 -2.24 -1.01
CA VAL A 38 0.77 -2.22 -1.98
C VAL A 38 1.39 -2.13 -3.36
N VAL A 39 1.03 -3.07 -4.23
CA VAL A 39 1.65 -3.25 -5.54
C VAL A 39 0.62 -3.16 -6.65
N ARG A 40 0.96 -2.54 -7.78
CA ARG A 40 0.14 -2.47 -8.99
C ARG A 40 0.85 -3.18 -10.14
N ASP A 41 0.65 -4.48 -10.26
CA ASP A 41 1.19 -5.35 -11.33
C ASP A 41 0.44 -5.10 -12.65
N GLN A 42 0.70 -3.96 -13.30
CA GLN A 42 0.06 -3.54 -14.56
C GLN A 42 1.04 -2.79 -15.46
N ASP A 43 1.20 -3.23 -16.71
CA ASP A 43 2.08 -2.60 -17.70
C ASP A 43 1.52 -1.31 -18.34
N ARG A 44 0.38 -0.83 -17.86
CA ARG A 44 -0.29 0.39 -18.35
C ARG A 44 -0.19 1.53 -17.35
N ALA A 45 -0.18 2.76 -17.84
CA ALA A 45 -0.21 3.95 -17.00
C ALA A 45 -1.40 3.93 -16.01
N PRO A 46 -1.26 4.52 -14.81
CA PRO A 46 -2.35 4.63 -13.86
C PRO A 46 -3.41 5.63 -14.36
N GLU A 47 -4.66 5.32 -14.10
CA GLU A 47 -5.76 6.28 -14.25
C GLU A 47 -6.21 6.73 -12.86
N PHE A 48 -6.29 8.05 -12.68
CA PHE A 48 -6.61 8.65 -11.40
C PHE A 48 -8.01 9.28 -11.39
N LEU A 49 -8.69 9.17 -10.26
CA LEU A 49 -10.00 9.75 -9.97
C LEU A 49 -9.84 11.13 -9.30
N PRO A 50 -10.60 12.16 -9.74
CA PRO A 50 -10.66 13.44 -9.02
C PRO A 50 -11.18 13.29 -7.59
N ILE A 51 -12.09 12.33 -7.38
CA ILE A 51 -12.64 11.97 -6.07
C ILE A 51 -12.50 10.46 -5.91
N GLY A 52 -11.66 10.06 -4.98
CA GLY A 52 -11.40 8.67 -4.61
C GLY A 52 -12.30 8.14 -3.50
N THR A 53 -12.04 6.91 -3.08
CA THR A 53 -12.84 6.17 -2.09
C THR A 53 -12.34 6.31 -0.64
N GLY A 54 -11.31 7.12 -0.41
CA GLY A 54 -10.73 7.31 0.92
C GLY A 54 -11.73 7.88 1.93
N GLY A 55 -11.68 7.38 3.17
CA GLY A 55 -12.57 7.82 4.25
C GLY A 55 -12.17 9.16 4.89
N PHE A 56 -13.18 9.93 5.28
CA PHE A 56 -13.02 11.26 5.89
C PHE A 56 -12.70 11.14 7.39
N PHE A 57 -11.51 10.66 7.73
CA PHE A 57 -11.10 10.51 9.13
C PHE A 57 -10.94 11.87 9.81
N LYS A 58 -11.66 12.08 10.93
CA LYS A 58 -11.70 13.36 11.66
C LYS A 58 -12.08 14.55 10.76
N GLY A 59 -12.97 14.34 9.79
CA GLY A 59 -13.47 15.38 8.89
C GLY A 59 -12.46 15.86 7.84
N LYS A 60 -11.29 15.22 7.70
CA LYS A 60 -10.28 15.58 6.71
C LYS A 60 -10.59 14.90 5.37
N ASN A 61 -10.68 15.70 4.30
CA ASN A 61 -10.82 15.18 2.93
C ASN A 61 -9.50 14.51 2.49
N PRO A 62 -9.50 13.21 2.15
CA PRO A 62 -8.27 12.50 1.78
C PRO A 62 -7.83 12.71 0.34
N ASN A 63 -8.69 13.30 -0.50
CA ASN A 63 -8.41 13.53 -1.92
C ASN A 63 -7.40 14.66 -2.11
N VAL A 64 -6.59 14.53 -3.16
CA VAL A 64 -5.68 15.55 -3.67
C VAL A 64 -5.89 15.77 -5.16
N ASP A 65 -5.33 16.85 -5.69
CA ASP A 65 -5.39 17.15 -7.12
C ASP A 65 -4.68 16.08 -7.96
N LEU A 66 -5.18 15.85 -9.17
CA LEU A 66 -4.60 14.89 -10.11
C LEU A 66 -3.13 15.19 -10.43
N ALA A 67 -2.73 16.47 -10.43
CA ALA A 67 -1.33 16.86 -10.62
C ALA A 67 -0.42 16.35 -9.50
N VAL A 68 -0.92 16.33 -8.26
CA VAL A 68 -0.18 15.79 -7.10
C VAL A 68 -0.02 14.28 -7.24
N LEU A 69 -1.08 13.56 -7.62
CA LEU A 69 -1.01 12.10 -7.84
C LEU A 69 0.02 11.75 -8.93
N LYS A 70 -0.06 12.43 -10.08
CA LYS A 70 0.88 12.23 -11.20
C LYS A 70 2.32 12.54 -10.81
N ALA A 71 2.57 13.60 -10.03
CA ALA A 71 3.91 13.94 -9.58
C ALA A 71 4.51 12.93 -8.59
N ASN A 72 3.68 12.30 -7.76
CA ASN A 72 4.11 11.33 -6.76
C ASN A 72 4.21 9.89 -7.31
N TYR A 73 3.53 9.57 -8.40
CA TYR A 73 3.65 8.26 -9.04
C TYR A 73 5.08 8.00 -9.55
N VAL A 74 5.52 6.75 -9.50
CA VAL A 74 6.82 6.28 -9.99
C VAL A 74 6.60 5.24 -11.07
N ASP A 75 6.77 5.62 -12.34
CA ASP A 75 6.48 4.73 -13.48
C ASP A 75 7.41 3.51 -13.58
N SER A 76 8.57 3.54 -12.91
CA SER A 76 9.58 2.48 -12.94
C SER A 76 9.45 1.46 -11.80
N SER A 77 8.38 1.51 -11.01
CA SER A 77 8.16 0.64 -9.84
C SER A 77 6.69 0.22 -9.76
N ASP A 78 6.46 -1.04 -9.44
CA ASP A 78 5.15 -1.58 -9.14
C ASP A 78 4.70 -1.26 -7.71
N ILE A 79 5.65 -0.95 -6.80
CA ILE A 79 5.35 -0.58 -5.41
C ILE A 79 4.77 0.84 -5.36
N LEU A 80 3.56 0.95 -4.79
CA LEU A 80 2.81 2.21 -4.62
C LEU A 80 2.71 2.68 -3.17
N TYR A 81 3.09 1.82 -2.23
CA TYR A 81 3.06 2.15 -0.81
C TYR A 81 3.86 1.13 -0.02
N ILE A 82 4.62 1.62 0.96
CA ILE A 82 5.30 0.80 1.96
C ILE A 82 4.81 1.25 3.33
N GLY A 83 4.47 0.29 4.18
CA GLY A 83 4.07 0.56 5.56
C GLY A 83 4.51 -0.52 6.52
N LYS A 84 4.36 -0.22 7.81
CA LYS A 84 4.66 -1.14 8.91
C LYS A 84 3.52 -1.32 9.87
N ALA A 85 3.58 -2.42 10.62
CA ALA A 85 2.62 -2.72 11.66
C ALA A 85 3.25 -3.51 12.81
N THR A 86 2.76 -3.25 14.02
CA THR A 86 2.93 -4.17 15.17
C THR A 86 1.89 -5.31 15.15
N SER A 87 0.81 -5.13 14.38
CA SER A 87 -0.17 -6.16 14.02
C SER A 87 -0.64 -5.87 12.59
N LEU A 88 -0.18 -6.69 11.65
CA LEU A 88 -0.51 -6.57 10.22
C LEU A 88 -2.03 -6.64 10.01
N LYS A 89 -2.72 -7.57 10.67
CA LYS A 89 -4.18 -7.70 10.65
C LYS A 89 -4.90 -6.40 10.99
N LYS A 90 -4.52 -5.76 12.10
CA LYS A 90 -5.13 -4.48 12.51
C LYS A 90 -4.82 -3.37 11.51
N ARG A 91 -3.56 -3.24 11.08
CA ARG A 91 -3.11 -2.12 10.25
C ARG A 91 -3.63 -2.22 8.81
N LEU A 92 -3.54 -3.39 8.19
CA LEU A 92 -4.09 -3.64 6.87
C LEU A 92 -5.62 -3.59 6.88
N GLY A 93 -6.27 -4.06 7.95
CA GLY A 93 -7.71 -3.84 8.13
C GLY A 93 -8.10 -2.36 8.21
N GLN A 94 -7.26 -1.50 8.81
CA GLN A 94 -7.46 -0.05 8.77
C GLN A 94 -7.26 0.53 7.36
N LEU A 95 -6.21 0.11 6.63
CA LEU A 95 -5.97 0.52 5.24
C LEU A 95 -7.19 0.20 4.36
N LEU A 96 -7.66 -1.06 4.39
CA LEU A 96 -8.80 -1.52 3.60
C LEU A 96 -10.08 -0.75 3.94
N ARG A 97 -10.42 -0.62 5.24
CA ARG A 97 -11.61 0.14 5.65
C ARG A 97 -11.52 1.62 5.28
N PHE A 98 -10.34 2.23 5.40
CA PHE A 98 -10.12 3.60 4.95
C PHE A 98 -10.39 3.74 3.45
N GLY A 99 -9.88 2.83 2.64
CA GLY A 99 -10.19 2.77 1.20
C GLY A 99 -11.63 2.40 0.86
N ALA A 100 -12.45 2.03 1.86
CA ALA A 100 -13.89 1.78 1.73
C ALA A 100 -14.73 2.97 2.22
N GLY A 101 -14.13 4.14 2.41
CA GLY A 101 -14.82 5.33 2.94
C GLY A 101 -14.96 5.38 4.46
N SER A 102 -14.47 4.38 5.22
CA SER A 102 -14.60 4.40 6.68
C SER A 102 -13.74 5.49 7.32
N ALA A 103 -14.29 6.18 8.32
CA ALA A 103 -13.58 7.18 9.10
C ALA A 103 -12.57 6.55 10.09
N VAL A 104 -11.47 5.98 9.58
CA VAL A 104 -10.39 5.35 10.36
C VAL A 104 -9.03 5.95 10.03
N GLY A 105 -8.07 5.87 10.94
CA GLY A 105 -6.76 6.50 10.76
C GLY A 105 -5.83 5.75 9.79
N HIS A 106 -5.82 6.12 8.51
CA HIS A 106 -4.84 5.63 7.54
C HIS A 106 -4.44 6.67 6.47
N TRP A 107 -3.98 7.84 6.91
CA TRP A 107 -3.67 8.97 6.04
C TRP A 107 -2.52 8.74 5.02
N GLY A 108 -1.52 7.93 5.39
CA GLY A 108 -0.34 7.69 4.56
C GLY A 108 -0.71 7.08 3.20
N GLY A 109 -1.52 6.01 3.21
CA GLY A 109 -1.97 5.33 1.99
C GLY A 109 -3.14 5.99 1.26
N ARG A 110 -3.40 7.29 1.47
CA ARG A 110 -4.63 7.91 0.93
C ARG A 110 -4.66 8.04 -0.60
N PHE A 111 -3.48 8.16 -1.24
CA PHE A 111 -3.37 8.31 -2.70
C PHE A 111 -3.79 7.05 -3.45
N LEU A 112 -3.61 5.87 -2.85
CA LEU A 112 -4.03 4.59 -3.41
C LEU A 112 -5.52 4.59 -3.81
N TRP A 113 -6.34 5.33 -3.07
CA TRP A 113 -7.79 5.32 -3.21
C TRP A 113 -8.31 6.30 -4.25
N GLN A 114 -7.42 7.05 -4.91
CA GLN A 114 -7.71 7.80 -6.14
C GLN A 114 -7.27 7.04 -7.40
N LEU A 115 -6.92 5.75 -7.32
CA LEU A 115 -6.71 4.90 -8.49
C LEU A 115 -8.03 4.24 -8.92
N THR A 116 -8.32 4.27 -10.23
CA THR A 116 -9.52 3.62 -10.81
C THR A 116 -9.52 2.11 -10.62
N ASP A 117 -8.34 1.50 -10.57
CA ASP A 117 -8.13 0.06 -10.39
C ASP A 117 -7.69 -0.31 -8.96
N SER A 118 -8.02 0.53 -7.97
CA SER A 118 -7.64 0.33 -6.56
C SER A 118 -8.07 -1.02 -5.96
N GLU A 119 -9.15 -1.61 -6.45
CA GLU A 119 -9.64 -2.94 -6.04
C GLU A 119 -8.75 -4.10 -6.54
N ASN A 120 -7.96 -3.88 -7.60
CA ASN A 120 -7.03 -4.85 -8.17
C ASN A 120 -5.62 -4.75 -7.56
N LEU A 121 -5.36 -3.74 -6.74
CA LEU A 121 -4.07 -3.59 -6.07
C LEU A 121 -3.78 -4.81 -5.22
N LEU A 122 -2.55 -5.30 -5.29
CA LEU A 122 -2.09 -6.44 -4.52
C LEU A 122 -1.52 -5.94 -3.19
N ILE A 123 -1.90 -6.56 -2.09
CA ILE A 123 -1.29 -6.33 -0.79
C ILE A 123 -0.41 -7.53 -0.45
N ALA A 124 0.86 -7.25 -0.13
CA ALA A 124 1.81 -8.25 0.33
C ALA A 124 2.44 -7.82 1.65
N TRP A 125 2.93 -8.79 2.42
CA TRP A 125 3.51 -8.55 3.74
C TRP A 125 4.68 -9.49 4.03
N LYS A 126 5.61 -9.01 4.86
CA LYS A 126 6.78 -9.74 5.36
C LYS A 126 6.82 -9.60 6.87
N LEU A 127 6.81 -10.74 7.57
CA LEU A 127 6.85 -10.77 9.03
C LEU A 127 8.24 -10.35 9.53
N THR A 128 8.27 -9.65 10.67
CA THR A 128 9.52 -9.21 11.30
C THR A 128 9.55 -9.63 12.78
N PRO A 129 9.60 -10.93 13.09
CA PRO A 129 9.48 -11.41 14.48
C PRO A 129 10.68 -11.04 15.36
N THR A 130 11.85 -10.81 14.76
CA THR A 130 13.12 -10.55 15.45
C THR A 130 13.67 -9.15 15.21
N THR A 131 12.94 -8.30 14.50
CA THR A 131 13.39 -6.96 14.11
C THR A 131 12.24 -5.97 14.21
N ASP A 132 12.51 -4.77 14.72
CA ASP A 132 11.50 -3.71 14.74
C ASP A 132 11.07 -3.40 13.30
N PRO A 133 9.78 -3.56 12.95
CA PRO A 133 9.28 -3.28 11.60
C PRO A 133 9.50 -1.83 11.18
N LYS A 134 9.72 -0.89 12.12
CA LYS A 134 10.14 0.49 11.82
C LYS A 134 11.51 0.56 11.18
N VAL A 135 12.47 -0.25 11.64
CA VAL A 135 13.81 -0.28 11.05
C VAL A 135 13.72 -0.83 9.62
N VAL A 136 12.98 -1.93 9.43
CA VAL A 136 12.79 -2.55 8.10
C VAL A 136 12.09 -1.59 7.13
N GLU A 137 10.98 -0.97 7.53
CA GLU A 137 10.28 0.04 6.72
C GLU A 137 11.20 1.21 6.36
N SER A 138 11.97 1.73 7.33
CA SER A 138 12.86 2.86 7.08
C SER A 138 13.94 2.51 6.07
N THR A 139 14.52 1.31 6.16
CA THR A 139 15.49 0.80 5.18
C THR A 139 14.85 0.72 3.79
N MET A 140 13.68 0.10 3.67
CA MET A 140 12.98 -0.04 2.38
C MET A 140 12.62 1.32 1.77
N LEU A 141 12.14 2.27 2.58
CA LEU A 141 11.83 3.63 2.11
C LEU A 141 13.08 4.37 1.64
N ASN A 142 14.20 4.23 2.36
CA ASN A 142 15.47 4.85 1.97
C ASN A 142 16.03 4.25 0.68
N GLU A 143 15.95 2.93 0.52
CA GLU A 143 16.32 2.24 -0.72
C GLU A 143 15.44 2.71 -1.90
N PHE A 144 14.13 2.81 -1.68
CA PHE A 144 13.20 3.30 -2.69
C PHE A 144 13.51 4.75 -3.09
N ILE A 145 13.75 5.63 -2.11
CA ILE A 145 14.16 7.02 -2.38
C ILE A 145 15.50 7.08 -3.12
N SER A 146 16.46 6.23 -2.76
CA SER A 146 17.77 6.17 -3.43
C SER A 146 17.64 5.80 -4.90
N LEU A 147 16.71 4.90 -5.23
CA LEU A 147 16.47 4.43 -6.59
C LEU A 147 15.58 5.37 -7.42
N HIS A 148 14.57 5.99 -6.81
CA HIS A 148 13.51 6.71 -7.53
C HIS A 148 13.43 8.21 -7.21
N GLY A 149 14.20 8.70 -6.24
CA GLY A 149 14.26 10.10 -5.82
C GLY A 149 13.04 10.60 -5.04
N LYS A 150 12.05 9.74 -4.77
CA LYS A 150 10.83 10.06 -4.03
C LYS A 150 10.32 8.83 -3.26
N LEU A 151 9.33 9.02 -2.40
CA LEU A 151 8.65 7.93 -1.70
C LEU A 151 7.74 7.13 -2.66
N PRO A 152 7.45 5.85 -2.36
CA PRO A 152 6.47 5.05 -3.09
C PRO A 152 5.05 5.58 -2.87
#